data_AF-A3WVJ5-F1
#
_entry.id   AF-A3WVJ5-F1
#
_cell.length_a   1.000
_cell.length_b   1.000
_cell.length_c   1.000
_cell.angle_alpha   90.00
_cell.angle_beta   90.00
_cell.angle_gamma   90.00
#
_symmetry.space_group_name_H-M   'P 1'
#
loop_
_entity.id
_entity.type
_entity.pdbx_description
1 polymer ?
#
loop_
_entity_poly.entity_id
_entity_poly.type
_entity_poly.pdbx_seq_one_letter_code
_entity_poly.pdbx_strand_id
1 'polypeptide(L)'
;MSTNPIFYRTKSGTKGVGYDARLLPQVAEVYLKFRDDTLRQKKDVPARYEKMIAAADLLMRALANVGIIALVDEATGFQHSRAKDALARILEEFIAKELRPWVRTFPDEFYSELFRLRGLKYPRDTVKRPRYFGHLTNDIIYARLAPGVMEELKAATPRAPDGRHKHQLHRRLTDDIGHPKLREHLAAVVTTMQLSDDYDDFIHKLDRVKPRFGDTLPLPLEGPKEKKEPL
;
A
#
# COMPACT_ATOMS: atom_id res chain seq x y z
N MET A 1 -13.20 -35.76 -5.33
CA MET A 1 -13.03 -34.72 -4.30
C MET A 1 -13.50 -35.29 -2.98
N SER A 2 -12.86 -34.95 -1.87
CA SER A 2 -13.15 -35.57 -0.58
C SER A 2 -14.38 -34.91 0.04
N THR A 3 -15.41 -35.72 0.34
CA THR A 3 -16.55 -35.33 1.20
C THR A 3 -16.21 -35.41 2.69
N ASN A 4 -14.92 -35.60 3.02
CA ASN A 4 -14.49 -35.73 4.40
C ASN A 4 -14.66 -34.38 5.12
N PRO A 5 -15.37 -34.37 6.26
CA PRO A 5 -15.51 -33.18 7.07
C PRO A 5 -14.15 -32.73 7.61
N ILE A 6 -13.88 -31.43 7.54
CA ILE A 6 -12.72 -30.79 8.12
C ILE A 6 -13.17 -30.11 9.40
N PHE A 7 -12.73 -30.62 10.55
CA PHE A 7 -13.04 -30.01 11.84
C PHE A 7 -12.10 -28.85 12.13
N TYR A 8 -12.63 -27.72 12.56
CA TYR A 8 -11.85 -26.52 12.89
C TYR A 8 -12.38 -25.83 14.16
N ARG A 9 -11.63 -24.85 14.69
CA ARG A 9 -12.12 -23.99 15.77
C ARG A 9 -12.52 -22.62 15.21
N THR A 10 -13.70 -22.16 15.58
CA THR A 10 -14.18 -20.82 15.22
C THR A 10 -13.40 -19.74 15.99
N LYS A 11 -13.55 -18.47 15.59
CA LYS A 11 -12.92 -17.33 16.30
C LYS A 11 -13.39 -17.21 17.77
N SER A 12 -14.55 -17.74 18.11
CA SER A 12 -15.07 -17.82 19.48
C SER A 12 -14.66 -19.08 20.24
N GLY A 13 -13.83 -19.95 19.64
CA GLY A 13 -13.27 -21.15 20.27
C GLY A 13 -14.14 -22.40 20.19
N THR A 14 -15.35 -22.33 19.62
CA THR A 14 -16.23 -23.49 19.39
C THR A 14 -15.74 -24.39 18.26
N LYS A 15 -16.03 -25.69 18.33
CA LYS A 15 -15.74 -26.64 17.25
C LYS A 15 -16.72 -26.41 16.09
N GLY A 16 -16.19 -26.24 14.89
CA GLY A 16 -16.93 -26.13 13.64
C GLY A 16 -16.60 -27.28 12.70
N VAL A 17 -17.50 -27.53 11.75
CA VAL A 17 -17.33 -28.50 10.66
C VAL A 17 -17.32 -27.74 9.35
N GLY A 18 -16.31 -27.99 8.53
CA GLY A 18 -16.15 -27.41 7.20
C GLY A 18 -16.01 -28.50 6.15
N TYR A 19 -16.14 -28.10 4.90
CA TYR A 19 -15.94 -28.95 3.74
C TYR A 19 -15.05 -28.22 2.74
N ASP A 20 -14.45 -28.97 1.82
CA ASP A 20 -13.71 -28.39 0.71
C ASP A 20 -14.61 -27.43 -0.09
N ALA A 21 -14.17 -26.18 -0.23
CA ALA A 21 -14.94 -25.15 -0.93
C ALA A 21 -15.22 -25.52 -2.39
N ARG A 22 -14.43 -26.39 -3.01
CA ARG A 22 -14.67 -26.89 -4.37
C ARG A 22 -15.92 -27.75 -4.49
N LEU A 23 -16.51 -28.18 -3.37
CA LEU A 23 -17.80 -28.87 -3.33
C LEU A 23 -18.99 -27.91 -3.45
N LEU A 24 -18.84 -26.62 -3.15
CA LEU A 24 -19.94 -25.64 -3.23
C LEU A 24 -20.60 -25.60 -4.62
N PRO A 25 -19.86 -25.48 -5.74
CA PRO A 25 -20.46 -25.53 -7.07
C PRO A 25 -21.18 -26.85 -7.35
N GLN A 26 -20.62 -27.96 -6.88
CA GLN A 26 -21.20 -29.29 -7.10
C GLN A 26 -22.52 -29.48 -6.34
N VAL A 27 -22.59 -29.01 -5.09
CA VAL A 27 -23.82 -29.06 -4.29
C VAL A 27 -24.86 -28.12 -4.88
N ALA A 28 -24.48 -26.92 -5.30
CA ALA A 28 -25.37 -25.99 -5.98
C ALA A 28 -25.96 -26.63 -7.26
N GLU A 29 -25.12 -27.27 -8.07
CA GLU A 29 -25.52 -27.96 -9.29
C GLU A 29 -26.54 -29.08 -9.03
N VAL A 30 -26.42 -29.82 -7.91
CA VAL A 30 -27.42 -30.84 -7.55
C VAL A 30 -28.80 -30.23 -7.33
N TYR A 31 -28.90 -29.12 -6.60
CA TYR A 31 -30.18 -28.44 -6.37
C TYR A 31 -30.75 -27.81 -7.65
N LEU A 32 -29.90 -27.25 -8.50
CA LEU A 32 -30.32 -26.67 -9.78
C LEU A 32 -30.79 -27.76 -10.75
N LYS A 33 -30.09 -28.90 -10.87
CA LYS A 33 -30.55 -30.05 -11.65
C LYS A 33 -31.86 -30.61 -11.15
N PHE A 34 -32.02 -30.73 -9.83
CA PHE A 34 -33.29 -31.15 -9.23
C PHE A 34 -34.45 -30.22 -9.62
N ARG A 35 -34.24 -28.90 -9.56
CA ARG A 35 -35.21 -27.90 -10.06
C ARG A 35 -35.53 -28.16 -11.53
N ASP A 36 -34.51 -28.24 -12.38
CA ASP A 36 -34.65 -28.31 -13.83
C ASP A 36 -35.36 -29.60 -14.26
N ASP A 37 -35.03 -30.75 -13.65
CA ASP A 37 -35.68 -32.03 -13.91
C ASP A 37 -37.14 -32.05 -13.43
N THR A 38 -37.43 -31.43 -12.28
CA THR A 38 -38.81 -31.32 -11.75
C THR A 38 -39.69 -30.49 -12.68
N LEU A 39 -39.18 -29.34 -13.11
CA LEU A 39 -39.87 -28.45 -14.06
C LEU A 39 -40.04 -29.11 -15.43
N ARG A 40 -39.04 -29.87 -15.91
CA ARG A 40 -39.13 -30.64 -17.16
C ARG A 40 -40.26 -31.67 -17.12
N GLN A 41 -40.53 -32.26 -15.97
CA GLN A 41 -41.66 -33.16 -15.74
C GLN A 41 -43.00 -32.43 -15.56
N LYS A 42 -43.05 -31.10 -15.74
CA LYS A 42 -44.21 -30.24 -15.51
C LYS A 42 -44.77 -30.35 -14.09
N LYS A 43 -43.89 -30.57 -13.11
CA LYS A 43 -44.22 -30.59 -11.69
C LYS A 43 -43.72 -29.32 -11.02
N ASP A 44 -44.40 -28.92 -9.96
CA ASP A 44 -43.95 -27.83 -9.12
C ASP A 44 -42.80 -28.29 -8.21
N VAL A 45 -41.84 -27.39 -8.01
CA VAL A 45 -40.74 -27.62 -7.08
C VAL A 45 -41.27 -27.55 -5.65
N PRO A 46 -40.99 -28.54 -4.79
CA PRO A 46 -41.47 -28.50 -3.41
C PRO A 46 -40.94 -27.28 -2.66
N ALA A 47 -41.82 -26.52 -2.00
CA ALA A 47 -41.51 -25.28 -1.30
C ALA A 47 -40.31 -25.37 -0.32
N ARG A 48 -40.09 -26.56 0.28
CA ARG A 48 -38.95 -26.81 1.18
C ARG A 48 -37.57 -26.64 0.53
N TYR A 49 -37.47 -26.71 -0.80
CA TYR A 49 -36.21 -26.57 -1.53
C TYR A 49 -36.00 -25.19 -2.15
N GLU A 50 -37.03 -24.34 -2.23
CA GLU A 50 -36.97 -23.04 -2.92
C GLU A 50 -35.81 -22.16 -2.45
N LYS A 51 -35.65 -22.01 -1.13
CA LYS A 51 -34.57 -21.20 -0.55
C LYS A 51 -33.18 -21.72 -0.92
N MET A 52 -33.01 -23.04 -0.92
CA MET A 52 -31.73 -23.68 -1.22
C MET A 52 -31.37 -23.54 -2.70
N ILE A 53 -32.38 -23.70 -3.57
CA ILE A 53 -32.26 -23.51 -5.02
C ILE A 53 -31.94 -22.05 -5.34
N ALA A 54 -32.60 -21.08 -4.70
CA ALA A 54 -32.31 -19.66 -4.90
C ALA A 54 -30.88 -19.29 -4.47
N ALA A 55 -30.43 -19.82 -3.34
CA ALA A 55 -29.05 -19.65 -2.88
C ALA A 55 -28.03 -20.29 -3.83
N ALA A 56 -28.31 -21.50 -4.33
CA ALA A 56 -27.48 -22.19 -5.32
C ALA A 56 -27.37 -21.40 -6.63
N ASP A 57 -28.48 -20.85 -7.14
CA ASP A 57 -28.52 -20.04 -8.36
C ASP A 57 -27.67 -18.77 -8.22
N LEU A 58 -27.83 -18.06 -7.09
CA LEU A 58 -27.04 -16.87 -6.78
C LEU A 58 -25.54 -17.18 -6.69
N LEU A 59 -25.17 -18.25 -5.98
CA LEU A 59 -23.79 -18.68 -5.85
C LEU A 59 -23.17 -19.04 -7.21
N MET A 60 -23.87 -19.82 -8.03
CA MET A 60 -23.38 -20.21 -9.36
C MET A 60 -23.17 -19.00 -10.28
N ARG A 61 -24.09 -18.02 -10.27
CA ARG A 61 -23.93 -16.77 -11.03
C ARG A 61 -22.75 -15.95 -10.56
N ALA A 62 -22.60 -15.78 -9.24
CA ALA A 62 -21.48 -15.03 -8.67
C ALA A 62 -20.13 -15.68 -9.01
N LEU A 63 -20.04 -17.00 -8.86
CA LEU A 63 -18.84 -17.77 -9.21
C LEU A 63 -18.53 -17.73 -10.71
N ALA A 64 -19.54 -17.80 -11.57
CA ALA A 64 -19.36 -17.67 -13.02
C ALA A 64 -18.80 -16.29 -13.40
N ASN A 65 -19.32 -15.21 -12.82
CA ASN A 65 -18.80 -13.86 -13.06
C ASN A 65 -17.33 -13.73 -12.65
N VAL A 66 -16.98 -14.21 -11.45
CA VAL A 66 -15.59 -14.20 -10.97
C VAL A 66 -14.70 -15.09 -11.84
N GLY A 67 -15.19 -16.26 -12.25
CA GLY A 67 -14.47 -17.19 -13.13
C GLY A 67 -14.21 -16.60 -14.51
N ILE A 68 -15.17 -15.92 -15.12
CA ILE A 68 -15.00 -15.22 -16.40
C ILE A 68 -13.94 -14.12 -16.27
N ILE A 69 -14.01 -13.30 -15.22
CA ILE A 69 -13.01 -12.24 -14.97
C ILE A 69 -11.61 -12.86 -14.82
N ALA A 70 -11.49 -13.95 -14.06
CA ALA A 70 -10.21 -14.63 -13.85
C ALA A 70 -9.65 -15.23 -15.15
N LEU A 71 -10.50 -15.86 -15.98
CA LEU A 71 -10.08 -16.43 -17.27
C LEU A 71 -9.66 -15.34 -18.27
N VAL A 72 -10.39 -14.23 -18.32
CA VAL A 72 -10.00 -13.07 -19.14
C VAL A 72 -8.68 -12.51 -18.65
N ASP A 73 -8.48 -12.38 -17.34
CA ASP A 73 -7.22 -11.90 -16.78
C ASP A 73 -6.05 -12.85 -17.06
N GLU A 74 -6.23 -14.16 -16.94
CA GLU A 74 -5.21 -15.15 -17.30
C GLU A 74 -4.83 -15.07 -18.78
N ALA A 75 -5.82 -14.88 -19.68
CA ALA A 75 -5.59 -14.77 -21.11
C ALA A 75 -4.96 -13.43 -21.53
N THR A 76 -5.19 -12.35 -20.78
CA THR A 76 -4.80 -10.98 -21.18
C THR A 76 -3.70 -10.37 -20.32
N GLY A 77 -3.43 -10.90 -19.13
CA GLY A 77 -2.55 -10.31 -18.12
C GLY A 77 -3.01 -8.94 -17.63
N PHE A 78 -4.29 -8.60 -17.78
CA PHE A 78 -4.82 -7.25 -17.64
C PHE A 78 -4.62 -6.60 -16.27
N GLN A 79 -4.65 -7.37 -15.17
CA GLN A 79 -4.33 -6.83 -13.84
C GLN A 79 -2.87 -6.38 -13.75
N HIS A 80 -1.95 -7.12 -14.36
CA HIS A 80 -0.52 -6.76 -14.38
C HIS A 80 -0.25 -5.57 -15.29
N SER A 81 -0.87 -5.50 -16.47
CA SER A 81 -0.72 -4.35 -17.37
C SER A 81 -1.34 -3.09 -16.77
N ARG A 82 -2.54 -3.18 -16.18
CA ARG A 82 -3.22 -2.05 -15.52
C ARG A 82 -2.39 -1.46 -14.38
N ALA A 83 -1.81 -2.31 -13.52
CA ALA A 83 -0.98 -1.83 -12.41
C ALA A 83 0.30 -1.14 -12.92
N LYS A 84 0.93 -1.70 -13.96
CA LYS A 84 2.09 -1.09 -14.64
C LYS A 84 1.72 0.24 -15.29
N ASP A 85 0.61 0.29 -16.01
CA ASP A 85 0.12 1.50 -16.69
C ASP A 85 -0.24 2.60 -15.69
N ALA A 86 -0.87 2.24 -14.56
CA ALA A 86 -1.17 3.18 -13.49
C ALA A 86 0.10 3.75 -12.85
N LEU A 87 1.10 2.90 -12.57
CA LEU A 87 2.38 3.36 -12.05
C LEU A 87 3.11 4.25 -13.05
N ALA A 88 3.16 3.85 -14.33
CA ALA A 88 3.79 4.62 -15.39
C ALA A 88 3.20 6.04 -15.49
N ARG A 89 1.86 6.16 -15.44
CA ARG A 89 1.18 7.47 -15.43
C ARG A 89 1.58 8.33 -14.22
N ILE A 90 1.64 7.75 -13.02
CA ILE A 90 2.11 8.48 -11.82
C ILE A 90 3.55 8.96 -12.01
N LEU A 91 4.43 8.11 -12.54
CA LEU A 91 5.83 8.49 -12.75
C LEU A 91 5.97 9.59 -13.81
N GLU A 92 5.19 9.52 -14.91
CA GLU A 92 5.15 10.56 -15.94
C GLU A 92 4.69 11.91 -15.40
N GLU A 93 3.67 11.92 -14.53
CA GLU A 93 3.19 13.15 -13.88
C GLU A 93 4.25 13.74 -12.92
N PHE A 94 5.03 12.91 -12.23
CA PHE A 94 5.99 13.38 -11.22
C PHE A 94 7.37 13.72 -11.78
N ILE A 95 7.81 13.07 -12.86
CA ILE A 95 9.22 13.06 -13.28
C ILE A 95 9.40 13.77 -14.62
N ALA A 96 10.21 14.82 -14.59
CA ALA A 96 10.56 15.61 -15.76
C ALA A 96 11.55 14.87 -16.66
N LYS A 97 11.27 14.88 -17.97
CA LYS A 97 12.15 14.30 -19.01
C LYS A 97 13.55 14.96 -19.01
N GLU A 98 13.59 16.26 -18.77
CA GLU A 98 14.81 17.06 -18.75
C GLU A 98 15.17 17.52 -17.33
N LEU A 99 16.46 17.73 -17.10
CA LEU A 99 16.95 18.25 -15.83
C LEU A 99 16.63 19.73 -15.72
N ARG A 100 15.94 20.12 -14.66
CA ARG A 100 15.46 21.49 -14.50
C ARG A 100 16.50 22.41 -13.83
N PRO A 101 16.36 23.74 -13.99
CA PRO A 101 17.18 24.70 -13.25
C PRO A 101 17.11 24.48 -11.74
N TRP A 102 18.19 24.79 -11.03
CA TRP A 102 18.18 24.66 -9.58
C TRP A 102 17.27 25.74 -8.96
N VAL A 103 16.36 25.30 -8.09
CA VAL A 103 15.50 26.18 -7.30
C VAL A 103 15.60 25.76 -5.84
N ARG A 104 15.71 26.74 -4.95
CA ARG A 104 15.70 26.49 -3.50
C ARG A 104 14.38 25.83 -3.11
N THR A 105 14.44 24.55 -2.79
CA THR A 105 13.24 23.72 -2.53
C THR A 105 13.09 23.34 -1.07
N PHE A 106 14.21 23.05 -0.40
CA PHE A 106 14.20 22.68 1.00
C PHE A 106 14.31 23.94 1.89
N PRO A 107 13.35 24.19 2.78
CA PRO A 107 13.42 25.28 3.75
C PRO A 107 14.55 25.03 4.77
N ASP A 108 15.05 26.10 5.38
CA ASP A 108 16.11 25.96 6.40
C ASP A 108 15.57 25.29 7.65
N GLU A 109 14.28 25.54 7.95
CA GLU A 109 13.50 24.95 9.03
C GLU A 109 13.54 23.43 9.01
N PHE A 110 13.48 22.82 7.82
CA PHE A 110 13.58 21.36 7.69
C PHE A 110 14.92 20.84 8.24
N TYR A 111 16.01 21.52 7.92
CA TYR A 111 17.32 21.10 8.42
C TYR A 111 17.51 21.48 9.88
N SER A 112 17.07 22.66 10.33
CA SER A 112 17.19 23.01 11.75
C SER A 112 16.44 22.02 12.64
N GLU A 113 15.23 21.62 12.26
CA GLU A 113 14.45 20.60 12.96
C GLU A 113 15.11 19.23 12.89
N LEU A 114 15.65 18.83 11.74
CA LEU A 114 16.35 17.54 11.63
C LEU A 114 17.63 17.50 12.49
N PHE A 115 18.37 18.60 12.62
CA PHE A 115 19.48 18.69 13.56
C PHE A 115 19.00 18.58 15.02
N ARG A 116 17.93 19.31 15.38
CA ARG A 116 17.32 19.27 16.72
C ARG A 116 16.92 17.85 17.10
N LEU A 117 16.13 17.18 16.26
CA LEU A 117 15.63 15.81 16.51
C LEU A 117 16.77 14.79 16.61
N ARG A 118 17.89 15.01 15.93
CA ARG A 118 19.08 14.15 16.01
C ARG A 118 20.04 14.53 17.14
N GLY A 119 19.68 15.48 18.00
CA GLY A 119 20.52 15.94 19.11
C GLY A 119 21.82 16.64 18.67
N LEU A 120 21.85 17.17 17.45
CA LEU A 120 23.01 17.81 16.86
C LEU A 120 22.89 19.34 16.92
N LYS A 121 24.02 20.03 17.14
CA LYS A 121 24.05 21.50 17.04
C LYS A 121 23.90 21.93 15.58
N TYR A 122 22.90 22.76 15.31
CA TYR A 122 22.72 23.34 13.98
C TYR A 122 23.88 24.30 13.66
N PRO A 123 24.67 24.04 12.61
CA PRO A 123 25.82 24.88 12.27
C PRO A 123 25.35 26.25 11.77
N ARG A 124 25.85 27.33 12.36
CA ARG A 124 25.55 28.71 11.94
C ARG A 124 26.50 29.20 10.83
N ASP A 125 27.71 28.65 10.80
CA ASP A 125 28.81 29.16 9.95
C ASP A 125 29.11 28.25 8.75
N THR A 126 28.49 27.07 8.67
CA THR A 126 28.72 26.12 7.56
C THR A 126 27.45 25.42 7.12
N VAL A 127 27.33 25.22 5.81
CA VAL A 127 26.27 24.41 5.19
C VAL A 127 26.58 22.91 5.20
N LYS A 128 27.70 22.48 5.79
CA LYS A 128 28.08 21.06 5.84
C LYS A 128 27.17 20.28 6.77
N ARG A 129 26.57 19.22 6.23
CA ARG A 129 25.66 18.31 6.95
C ARG A 129 26.30 16.94 7.09
N PRO A 130 25.97 16.17 8.14
CA PRO A 130 26.38 14.78 8.23
C PRO A 130 25.94 13.99 6.98
N ARG A 131 26.82 13.15 6.44
CA ARG A 131 26.54 12.41 5.18
C ARG A 131 25.27 11.58 5.25
N TYR A 132 24.96 11.01 6.42
CA TYR A 132 23.80 10.16 6.63
C TYR A 132 22.45 10.91 6.49
N PHE A 133 22.44 12.25 6.53
CA PHE A 133 21.22 13.03 6.31
C PHE A 133 20.63 12.77 4.92
N GLY A 134 21.44 12.39 3.92
CA GLY A 134 20.92 11.98 2.62
C GLY A 134 19.99 10.76 2.71
N HIS A 135 20.32 9.79 3.57
CA HIS A 135 19.45 8.64 3.81
C HIS A 135 18.16 9.04 4.52
N LEU A 136 18.26 9.96 5.50
CA LEU A 136 17.08 10.49 6.18
C LEU A 136 16.17 11.27 5.24
N THR A 137 16.73 12.11 4.36
CA THR A 137 15.93 12.85 3.37
C THR A 137 15.26 11.89 2.38
N ASN A 138 15.96 10.85 1.94
CA ASN A 138 15.34 9.82 1.09
C ASN A 138 14.14 9.18 1.79
N ASP A 139 14.27 8.90 3.07
CA ASP A 139 13.22 8.26 3.85
C ASP A 139 12.02 9.16 4.17
N ILE A 140 12.31 10.35 4.69
CA ILE A 140 11.34 11.32 5.20
C ILE A 140 10.60 12.00 4.04
N ILE A 141 11.26 12.17 2.90
CA ILE A 141 10.74 12.93 1.76
C ILE A 141 10.46 12.01 0.58
N TYR A 142 11.50 11.46 -0.04
CA TYR A 142 11.35 10.85 -1.35
C TYR A 142 10.55 9.54 -1.33
N ALA A 143 10.71 8.71 -0.30
CA ALA A 143 9.98 7.45 -0.12
C ALA A 143 8.46 7.63 0.15
N ARG A 144 8.02 8.86 0.42
CA ARG A 144 6.65 9.22 0.82
C ARG A 144 5.96 10.16 -0.17
N LEU A 145 6.59 10.46 -1.31
CA LEU A 145 6.04 11.36 -2.34
C LEU A 145 4.94 10.69 -3.17
N ALA A 146 5.26 9.55 -3.77
CA ALA A 146 4.36 8.74 -4.58
C ALA A 146 5.00 7.37 -4.85
N PRO A 147 4.20 6.35 -5.23
CA PRO A 147 4.72 5.03 -5.57
C PRO A 147 5.81 5.09 -6.65
N GLY A 148 6.95 4.45 -6.40
CA GLY A 148 8.06 4.33 -7.36
C GLY A 148 8.87 5.60 -7.63
N VAL A 149 8.39 6.79 -7.23
CA VAL A 149 9.05 8.08 -7.56
C VAL A 149 10.48 8.15 -7.02
N MET A 150 10.76 7.70 -5.79
CA MET A 150 12.12 7.72 -5.26
C MET A 150 13.11 6.93 -6.12
N GLU A 151 12.73 5.72 -6.55
CA GLU A 151 13.61 4.84 -7.31
C GLU A 151 13.83 5.36 -8.72
N GLU A 152 12.77 5.87 -9.36
CA GLU A 152 12.87 6.46 -10.69
C GLU A 152 13.68 7.77 -10.67
N LEU A 153 13.54 8.61 -9.63
CA LEU A 153 14.40 9.80 -9.46
C LEU A 153 15.88 9.43 -9.30
N LYS A 154 16.19 8.36 -8.56
CA LYS A 154 17.57 7.87 -8.40
C LYS A 154 18.10 7.32 -9.71
N ALA A 155 17.29 6.56 -10.45
CA ALA A 155 17.66 5.98 -11.75
C ALA A 155 17.91 7.07 -12.80
N ALA A 156 17.03 8.07 -12.87
CA ALA A 156 17.13 9.19 -13.79
C ALA A 156 18.26 10.19 -13.46
N THR A 157 18.88 10.07 -12.28
CA THR A 157 19.94 10.97 -11.82
C THR A 157 21.31 10.28 -11.83
N PRO A 158 22.16 10.54 -12.83
CA PRO A 158 23.45 9.88 -12.96
C PRO A 158 24.30 10.02 -11.69
N ARG A 159 25.09 8.98 -11.39
CA ARG A 159 26.07 9.02 -10.28
C ARG A 159 27.43 9.53 -10.78
N ALA A 160 28.12 10.25 -9.91
CA ALA A 160 29.51 10.66 -10.06
C ALA A 160 30.44 9.50 -9.64
N PRO A 161 31.74 9.56 -9.98
CA PRO A 161 32.72 8.53 -9.60
C PRO A 161 32.85 8.30 -8.10
N ASP A 162 32.50 9.30 -7.28
CA ASP A 162 32.48 9.23 -5.82
C ASP A 162 31.20 8.57 -5.26
N GLY A 163 30.31 8.07 -6.14
CA GLY A 163 29.06 7.41 -5.79
C GLY A 163 27.90 8.36 -5.48
N ARG A 164 28.10 9.69 -5.48
CA ARG A 164 27.03 10.66 -5.24
C ARG A 164 26.22 10.91 -6.50
N HIS A 165 24.95 11.28 -6.35
CA HIS A 165 24.17 11.76 -7.48
C HIS A 165 24.76 13.09 -8.00
N LYS A 166 24.96 13.20 -9.32
CA LYS A 166 25.52 14.40 -9.98
C LYS A 166 24.64 15.63 -9.77
N HIS A 167 23.33 15.42 -9.60
CA HIS A 167 22.35 16.48 -9.41
C HIS A 167 21.43 16.15 -8.24
N GLN A 168 20.76 17.16 -7.70
CA GLN A 168 19.78 16.97 -6.64
C GLN A 168 18.50 16.36 -7.23
N LEU A 169 17.94 15.36 -6.55
CA LEU A 169 16.78 14.60 -7.04
C LEU A 169 15.56 15.49 -7.35
N HIS A 170 15.31 16.54 -6.56
CA HIS A 170 14.17 17.43 -6.80
C HIS A 170 14.21 18.14 -8.16
N ARG A 171 15.39 18.31 -8.79
CA ARG A 171 15.51 18.93 -10.11
C ARG A 171 14.95 18.07 -11.25
N ARG A 172 14.60 16.81 -10.97
CA ARG A 172 13.93 15.89 -11.89
C ARG A 172 12.42 15.84 -11.64
N LEU A 173 11.87 16.68 -10.77
CA LEU A 173 10.43 16.76 -10.56
C LEU A 173 9.78 17.74 -11.55
N THR A 174 8.59 17.39 -12.02
CA THR A 174 7.77 18.27 -12.88
C THR A 174 7.31 19.52 -12.14
N ASP A 175 6.95 20.57 -12.87
CA ASP A 175 6.48 21.86 -12.30
C ASP A 175 5.04 21.84 -11.82
N ASP A 176 4.22 21.09 -12.55
CA ASP A 176 2.78 21.01 -12.42
C ASP A 176 2.35 20.10 -11.27
N ILE A 177 3.00 18.94 -11.11
CA ILE A 177 2.63 17.97 -10.08
C ILE A 177 3.77 17.71 -9.09
N GLY A 178 4.96 17.33 -9.56
CA GLY A 178 6.04 16.83 -8.72
C GLY A 178 6.55 17.85 -7.70
N HIS A 179 6.91 19.05 -8.14
CA HIS A 179 7.39 20.12 -7.25
C HIS A 179 6.31 20.62 -6.27
N PRO A 180 5.06 20.90 -6.71
CA PRO A 180 3.99 21.27 -5.81
C PRO A 180 3.74 20.21 -4.72
N LYS A 181 3.72 18.93 -5.08
CA LYS A 181 3.56 17.83 -4.12
C LYS A 181 4.73 17.71 -3.16
N LEU A 182 5.96 17.92 -3.63
CA LEU A 182 7.14 17.99 -2.76
C LEU A 182 7.04 19.12 -1.75
N ARG A 183 6.57 20.31 -2.14
CA ARG A 183 6.39 21.44 -1.22
C ARG A 183 5.31 21.18 -0.18
N GLU A 184 4.17 20.62 -0.61
CA GLU A 184 3.08 20.22 0.28
C GLU A 184 3.57 19.20 1.32
N HIS A 185 4.31 18.18 0.87
CA HIS A 185 4.88 17.16 1.75
C HIS A 185 5.93 17.72 2.72
N LEU A 186 6.84 18.60 2.22
CA LEU A 186 7.82 19.28 3.07
C LEU A 186 7.16 20.10 4.18
N ALA A 187 6.08 20.83 3.87
CA ALA A 187 5.34 21.59 4.88
C ALA A 187 4.76 20.66 5.95
N ALA A 188 4.11 19.56 5.55
CA ALA A 188 3.58 18.58 6.49
C ALA A 188 4.68 17.95 7.37
N VAL A 189 5.83 17.62 6.78
CA VAL A 189 6.99 17.07 7.49
C VAL A 189 7.53 18.06 8.51
N VAL A 190 7.74 19.32 8.14
CA VAL A 190 8.26 20.35 9.04
C VAL A 190 7.30 20.56 10.21
N THR A 191 5.99 20.67 9.95
CA THR A 191 4.99 20.76 11.02
C THR A 191 5.03 19.54 11.94
N THR A 192 5.16 18.34 11.37
CA THR A 192 5.27 17.10 12.17
C THR A 192 6.53 17.11 13.03
N MET A 193 7.68 17.56 12.48
CA MET A 193 8.92 17.70 13.24
C MET A 193 8.75 18.66 14.42
N GLN A 194 8.16 19.84 14.19
CA GLN A 194 7.93 20.86 15.23
C GLN A 194 7.03 20.36 16.36
N LEU A 195 6.05 19.51 16.05
CA LEU A 195 5.14 18.89 17.03
C LEU A 195 5.75 17.67 17.73
N SER A 196 7.00 17.31 17.44
CA SER A 196 7.64 16.11 17.96
C SER A 196 8.76 16.43 18.94
N ASP A 197 8.79 15.67 20.03
CA ASP A 197 9.75 15.86 21.12
C ASP A 197 11.14 15.34 20.71
N ASP A 198 11.17 14.14 20.11
CA ASP A 198 12.38 13.48 19.61
C ASP A 198 12.17 12.81 18.25
N TYR A 199 13.25 12.21 17.73
CA TYR A 199 13.24 11.61 16.39
C TYR A 199 12.32 10.38 16.27
N ASP A 200 12.17 9.59 17.32
CA ASP A 200 11.36 8.37 17.28
C ASP A 200 9.87 8.74 17.30
N ASP A 201 9.48 9.68 18.17
CA ASP A 201 8.14 10.29 18.17
C ASP A 201 7.81 10.93 16.81
N PHE A 202 8.77 11.65 16.21
CA PHE A 202 8.62 12.20 14.87
C PHE A 202 8.34 11.13 13.81
N ILE A 203 9.11 10.04 13.79
CA ILE A 203 8.90 8.96 12.79
C ILE A 203 7.55 8.29 13.01
N HIS A 204 7.15 8.03 14.25
CA HIS A 204 5.83 7.47 14.55
C HIS A 204 4.69 8.37 14.08
N LYS A 205 4.77 9.69 14.30
CA LYS A 205 3.78 10.66 13.81
C LYS A 205 3.80 10.74 12.29
N LEU A 206 4.99 10.75 11.68
CA LEU A 206 5.13 10.84 10.22
C LEU A 206 4.59 9.59 9.52
N ASP A 207 4.83 8.40 10.05
CA ASP A 207 4.29 7.15 9.50
C ASP A 207 2.75 7.11 9.53
N ARG A 208 2.13 7.74 10.53
CA ARG A 208 0.67 7.86 10.61
C ARG A 208 0.09 8.85 9.60
N VAL A 209 0.75 9.99 9.39
CA VAL A 209 0.21 11.09 8.55
C VAL A 209 0.63 10.95 7.08
N LYS A 210 1.85 10.47 6.82
CA LYS A 210 2.47 10.31 5.51
C LYS A 210 3.22 8.98 5.44
N PRO A 211 2.52 7.83 5.39
CA PRO A 211 3.16 6.52 5.31
C PRO A 211 4.06 6.40 4.07
N ARG A 212 5.08 5.54 4.16
CA ARG A 212 5.88 5.17 2.98
C ARG A 212 5.03 4.38 1.99
N PHE A 213 5.29 4.56 0.71
CA PHE A 213 4.68 3.73 -0.33
C PHE A 213 5.44 2.41 -0.44
N GLY A 214 4.71 1.28 -0.36
CA GLY A 214 5.28 -0.06 -0.52
C GLY A 214 5.69 -0.76 0.78
N ASP A 215 5.67 -0.07 1.92
CA ASP A 215 5.89 -0.69 3.24
C ASP A 215 4.55 -1.05 3.89
N THR A 216 4.47 -2.23 4.50
CA THR A 216 3.37 -2.58 5.40
C THR A 216 3.56 -1.76 6.68
N LEU A 217 2.60 -0.89 7.00
CA LEU A 217 2.60 -0.13 8.26
C LEU A 217 2.82 -1.10 9.44
N PRO A 218 3.77 -0.86 10.35
CA PRO A 218 3.85 -1.64 11.57
C PRO A 218 2.53 -1.49 12.33
N LEU A 219 1.83 -2.60 12.52
CA LEU A 219 0.64 -2.62 13.38
C LEU A 219 1.05 -2.14 14.78
N PRO A 220 0.35 -1.17 15.38
CA PRO A 220 0.61 -0.77 16.76
C PRO A 220 0.19 -1.91 17.69
N LEU A 221 1.12 -2.83 17.96
CA LEU A 221 1.01 -3.83 19.01
C LEU A 221 1.74 -3.32 20.25
N GLU A 222 1.31 -2.18 20.79
CA GLU A 222 1.77 -1.74 22.11
C GLU A 222 0.64 -1.96 23.12
N GLY A 223 0.75 -3.05 23.89
CA GLY A 223 0.12 -3.14 25.21
C GLY A 223 0.76 -2.13 26.17
N PRO A 224 0.10 -1.80 27.30
CA PRO A 224 0.58 -0.77 28.21
C PRO A 224 2.00 -1.08 28.69
N LYS A 225 2.91 -0.12 28.50
CA LYS A 225 4.30 -0.19 29.00
C LYS A 225 4.25 -0.12 30.53
N GLU A 226 4.64 -1.20 31.19
CA GLU A 226 4.84 -1.21 32.64
C GLU A 226 5.93 -0.20 33.01
N LYS A 227 5.57 0.75 33.88
CA LYS A 227 6.51 1.67 34.50
C LYS A 227 7.42 0.86 35.42
N LYS A 228 8.72 0.83 35.12
CA LYS A 228 9.72 0.38 36.09
C LYS A 228 9.95 1.51 37.09
N GLU A 229 9.58 1.28 38.34
CA GLU A 229 9.99 2.14 39.45
C GLU A 229 11.50 2.00 39.70
N PRO A 230 12.21 3.09 40.00
CA PRO A 230 13.62 3.03 40.34
C PRO A 230 13.83 2.44 41.75
N LEU A 231 14.85 1.60 41.86
CA LEU A 231 15.44 1.13 43.13
C LEU A 231 16.07 2.30 43.91
#